data_AF-A0A816HP48-F1
#
_entry.id   AF-A0A816HP48-F1
#
_cell.length_a   1.000
_cell.length_b   1.000
_cell.length_c   1.000
_cell.angle_alpha   90.00
_cell.angle_beta   90.00
_cell.angle_gamma   90.00
#
_symmetry.space_group_name_H-M   'P 1'
#
loop_
_entity.id
_entity.type
_entity.pdbx_description
1 polymer ?
#
loop_
_entity_poly.entity_id
_entity_poly.type
_entity_poly.pdbx_seq_one_letter_code
_entity_poly.pdbx_strand_id
1 'polypeptide(L)'
;DDRSLLSDESINGLRATRDGVKYFGNGKPHDVPITKNLLDCVRSAHSRYCDDLEKKKAKRTMTKTVEYEQAKQDTDKEKEYCLYDEQNVLHKDLASIQKIIDEGTERLGKAILTRDFGAIGTAQLLIEGGNKKLAMTNTQITATDNHLKQLRKKHRK
;
A
#
# COMPACT_ATOMS: atom_id res chain seq x y z
N ASP A 1 19.45 6.60 -37.63
CA ASP A 1 20.47 6.58 -36.57
C ASP A 1 20.04 5.73 -35.37
N ASP A 2 19.77 4.43 -35.58
CA ASP A 2 19.27 3.53 -34.51
C ASP A 2 20.39 2.79 -33.76
N ARG A 3 21.66 3.04 -34.11
CA ARG A 3 22.82 2.39 -33.46
C ARG A 3 23.02 2.83 -32.01
N SER A 4 22.42 3.94 -31.60
CA SER A 4 22.48 4.49 -30.23
C SER A 4 21.74 3.63 -29.19
N LEU A 5 20.86 2.73 -29.62
CA LEU A 5 20.03 1.90 -28.72
C LEU A 5 20.64 0.54 -28.37
N LEU A 6 21.80 0.19 -28.96
CA LEU A 6 22.46 -1.10 -28.75
C LEU A 6 23.62 -0.96 -27.76
N SER A 7 23.82 -1.99 -26.93
CA SER A 7 25.03 -2.06 -26.10
C SER A 7 26.28 -2.28 -26.97
N ASP A 8 27.44 -1.89 -26.45
CA ASP A 8 28.71 -2.08 -27.14
C ASP A 8 28.97 -3.55 -27.49
N GLU A 9 28.56 -4.48 -26.63
CA GLU A 9 28.65 -5.93 -26.89
C GLU A 9 27.79 -6.36 -28.07
N SER A 10 26.58 -5.78 -28.19
CA SER A 10 25.68 -6.08 -29.30
C SER A 10 26.23 -5.56 -30.63
N ILE A 11 26.80 -4.35 -30.61
CA ILE A 11 27.46 -3.74 -31.78
C ILE A 11 28.68 -4.57 -32.20
N ASN A 12 29.50 -4.99 -31.24
CA ASN A 12 30.67 -5.82 -31.50
C ASN A 12 30.28 -7.21 -32.00
N GLY A 13 29.21 -7.82 -31.48
CA GLY A 13 28.67 -9.08 -31.97
C GLY A 13 28.22 -9.02 -33.44
N LEU A 14 27.53 -7.93 -33.82
CA LEU A 14 27.12 -7.71 -35.23
C LEU A 14 28.34 -7.54 -36.15
N ARG A 15 29.35 -6.79 -35.71
CA ARG A 15 30.60 -6.61 -36.47
C ARG A 15 31.34 -7.93 -36.64
N ALA A 16 31.53 -8.69 -35.56
CA ALA A 16 32.19 -9.99 -35.58
C ALA A 16 31.48 -10.98 -36.50
N THR A 17 30.14 -11.00 -36.47
CA THR A 17 29.34 -11.85 -37.37
C THR A 17 29.55 -11.47 -38.84
N ARG A 18 29.47 -10.17 -39.16
CA ARG A 18 29.70 -9.66 -40.52
C ARG A 18 31.11 -9.97 -41.02
N ASP A 19 32.11 -9.74 -40.18
CA ASP A 19 33.51 -9.96 -40.52
C ASP A 19 33.78 -11.46 -40.71
N GLY A 20 33.15 -12.33 -39.91
CA GLY A 20 33.15 -13.77 -40.09
C GLY A 20 32.55 -14.22 -41.43
N VAL A 21 31.38 -13.71 -41.83
CA VAL A 21 30.79 -14.01 -43.15
C VAL A 21 31.69 -13.54 -44.30
N LYS A 22 32.33 -12.38 -44.15
CA LYS A 22 33.26 -11.85 -45.14
C LYS A 22 34.49 -12.76 -45.28
N TYR A 23 35.07 -13.21 -44.17
CA TYR A 23 36.28 -14.01 -44.13
C TYR A 23 36.05 -15.46 -44.54
N PHE A 24 35.02 -16.12 -44.01
CA PHE A 24 34.78 -17.55 -44.21
C PHE A 24 33.83 -17.87 -45.38
N GLY A 25 32.98 -16.94 -45.79
CA GLY A 25 31.97 -17.15 -46.85
C GLY A 25 32.12 -16.22 -48.04
N ASN A 26 33.27 -15.53 -48.20
CA ASN A 26 33.49 -14.53 -49.26
C ASN A 26 32.37 -13.48 -49.36
N GLY A 27 31.77 -13.12 -48.22
CA GLY A 27 30.65 -12.16 -48.15
C GLY A 27 29.26 -12.78 -48.38
N LYS A 28 29.16 -14.09 -48.63
CA LYS A 28 27.91 -14.82 -48.79
C LYS A 28 27.66 -15.72 -47.58
N PRO A 29 26.57 -15.52 -46.82
CA PRO A 29 26.29 -16.32 -45.62
C PRO A 29 26.13 -17.82 -45.88
N HIS A 30 25.60 -18.21 -47.03
CA HIS A 30 25.38 -19.62 -47.39
C HIS A 30 26.67 -20.37 -47.75
N ASP A 31 27.74 -19.65 -48.08
CA ASP A 31 29.05 -20.23 -48.39
C ASP A 31 29.91 -20.44 -47.13
N VAL A 32 29.45 -20.00 -45.95
CA VAL A 32 30.16 -20.19 -44.68
C VAL A 32 30.06 -21.68 -44.28
N PRO A 33 31.20 -22.39 -44.08
CA PRO A 33 31.18 -23.79 -43.70
C PRO A 33 30.54 -24.00 -42.31
N ILE A 34 29.60 -24.94 -42.23
CA ILE A 34 28.99 -25.34 -40.95
C ILE A 34 29.96 -26.27 -40.23
N THR A 35 30.67 -25.72 -39.24
CA THR A 35 31.59 -26.49 -38.40
C THR A 35 30.92 -26.95 -37.11
N LYS A 36 31.47 -28.00 -36.47
CA LYS A 36 31.00 -28.46 -35.16
C LYS A 36 31.05 -27.35 -34.10
N ASN A 37 32.12 -26.56 -34.11
CA ASN A 37 32.27 -25.42 -33.20
C ASN A 37 31.18 -24.36 -33.40
N LEU A 38 30.78 -24.10 -34.66
CA LEU A 38 29.68 -23.18 -34.94
C LEU A 38 28.37 -23.69 -34.34
N LEU A 39 28.08 -24.99 -34.48
CA LEU A 39 26.88 -25.60 -33.90
C LEU A 39 26.88 -25.53 -32.36
N ASP A 40 28.02 -25.78 -31.72
CA ASP A 40 28.16 -25.71 -30.27
C ASP A 40 28.01 -24.27 -29.75
N CYS A 41 28.58 -23.29 -30.46
CA CYS A 41 28.38 -21.87 -30.16
C CYS A 41 26.90 -21.45 -30.27
N VAL A 42 26.19 -21.87 -31.31
CA VAL A 42 24.76 -21.58 -31.49
C VAL A 42 23.94 -22.18 -30.34
N ARG A 43 24.20 -23.43 -29.96
CA ARG A 43 23.52 -24.08 -28.83
C ARG A 43 23.78 -23.34 -27.52
N SER A 44 25.03 -22.93 -27.27
CA SER A 44 25.38 -22.16 -26.07
C SER A 44 24.70 -20.79 -26.05
N ALA A 45 24.68 -20.07 -27.18
CA ALA A 45 24.01 -18.78 -27.30
C ALA A 45 22.50 -18.90 -27.02
N HIS A 46 21.86 -19.94 -27.58
CA HIS A 46 20.46 -20.22 -27.34
C HIS A 46 20.17 -20.56 -25.87
N SER A 47 21.01 -21.40 -25.24
CA SER A 47 20.87 -21.72 -23.81
C SER A 47 20.94 -20.46 -22.95
N ARG A 48 21.95 -19.60 -23.18
CA ARG A 48 22.10 -18.34 -22.44
C ARG A 48 20.90 -17.41 -22.64
N TYR A 49 20.34 -17.37 -23.85
CA TYR A 49 19.14 -16.59 -24.14
C TYR A 49 17.93 -17.10 -23.36
N CYS A 50 17.72 -18.43 -23.30
CA CYS A 50 16.67 -19.03 -22.48
C CYS A 50 16.84 -18.68 -21.00
N ASP A 51 18.05 -18.82 -20.45
CA ASP A 51 18.35 -18.47 -19.06
C ASP A 51 18.07 -16.99 -18.77
N ASP A 52 18.44 -16.09 -19.69
CA ASP A 52 18.18 -14.66 -19.54
C ASP A 52 16.67 -14.33 -19.59
N LEU A 53 15.91 -15.02 -20.45
CA LEU A 53 14.46 -14.90 -20.48
C LEU A 53 13.82 -15.34 -19.16
N GLU A 54 14.27 -16.44 -18.58
CA GLU A 54 13.78 -16.92 -17.28
C GLU A 54 14.12 -15.93 -16.16
N LYS A 55 15.36 -15.43 -16.12
CA LYS A 55 15.78 -14.38 -15.18
C LYS A 55 14.94 -13.12 -15.34
N LYS A 56 14.67 -12.68 -16.56
CA LYS A 56 13.80 -11.52 -16.83
C LYS A 56 12.36 -11.75 -16.37
N LYS A 57 11.81 -12.95 -16.57
CA LYS A 57 10.49 -13.32 -16.04
C LYS A 57 10.47 -13.29 -14.51
N ALA A 58 11.45 -13.91 -13.86
CA ALA A 58 11.57 -13.93 -12.41
C ALA A 58 11.75 -12.52 -11.80
N LYS A 59 12.56 -11.66 -12.42
CA LYS A 59 12.70 -10.26 -12.00
C LYS A 59 11.38 -9.51 -12.09
N ARG A 60 10.63 -9.67 -13.18
CA ARG A 60 9.32 -9.03 -13.36
C ARG A 60 8.27 -9.49 -12.34
N THR A 61 8.29 -10.76 -11.94
CA THR A 61 7.39 -11.23 -10.90
C THR A 61 7.79 -10.66 -9.54
N MET A 62 9.09 -10.65 -9.23
CA MET A 62 9.60 -10.08 -7.98
C MET A 62 9.34 -8.57 -7.86
N THR A 63 9.51 -7.79 -8.93
CA THR A 63 9.20 -6.35 -8.88
C THR A 63 7.72 -6.11 -8.67
N LYS A 64 6.85 -6.89 -9.32
CA LYS A 64 5.40 -6.78 -9.14
C LYS A 64 4.96 -7.15 -7.72
N THR A 65 5.57 -8.18 -7.12
CA THR A 65 5.24 -8.57 -5.74
C THR A 65 5.70 -7.49 -4.75
N VAL A 66 6.89 -6.93 -4.94
CA VAL A 66 7.42 -5.85 -4.09
C VAL A 66 6.56 -4.59 -4.22
N GLU A 67 6.20 -4.17 -5.44
CA GLU A 67 5.32 -3.01 -5.66
C GLU A 67 3.94 -3.21 -5.03
N TYR A 68 3.37 -4.42 -5.15
CA TYR A 68 2.08 -4.74 -4.54
C TYR A 68 2.15 -4.70 -3.00
N GLU A 69 3.21 -5.26 -2.41
CA GLU A 69 3.42 -5.24 -0.97
C GLU A 69 3.65 -3.82 -0.44
N GLN A 70 4.39 -3.00 -1.17
CA GLN A 70 4.62 -1.59 -0.83
C GLN A 70 3.31 -0.81 -0.84
N ALA A 71 2.53 -0.90 -1.92
CA ALA A 71 1.23 -0.24 -2.04
C ALA A 71 0.24 -0.71 -0.95
N LYS A 72 0.29 -1.99 -0.58
CA LYS A 72 -0.51 -2.54 0.52
C LYS A 72 -0.08 -1.99 1.88
N GLN A 73 1.22 -1.81 2.12
CA GLN A 73 1.70 -1.18 3.35
C GLN A 73 1.27 0.29 3.43
N ASP A 74 1.40 1.04 2.35
CA ASP A 74 1.07 2.47 2.34
C ASP A 74 -0.44 2.67 2.58
N THR A 75 -1.28 1.87 1.93
CA THR A 75 -2.75 1.89 2.18
C THR A 75 -3.13 1.46 3.60
N ASP A 76 -2.43 0.49 4.21
CA ASP A 76 -2.70 0.11 5.60
C ASP A 76 -2.23 1.19 6.59
N LYS A 77 -1.14 1.93 6.29
CA LYS A 77 -0.69 3.10 7.08
C LYS A 77 -1.66 4.27 7.01
N GLU A 78 -2.17 4.60 5.83
CA GLU A 78 -3.18 5.64 5.64
C GLU A 78 -4.45 5.33 6.45
N LYS A 79 -4.90 4.07 6.42
CA LYS A 79 -6.04 3.62 7.24
C LYS A 79 -5.77 3.77 8.73
N GLU A 80 -4.57 3.43 9.19
CA GLU A 80 -4.20 3.60 10.60
C GLU A 80 -4.24 5.09 11.00
N TYR A 81 -3.72 5.98 10.15
CA TYR A 81 -3.76 7.43 10.40
C TYR A 81 -5.20 7.96 10.51
N CYS A 82 -6.08 7.58 9.58
CA CYS A 82 -7.50 7.97 9.64
C CYS A 82 -8.19 7.51 10.92
N LEU A 83 -7.90 6.30 11.40
CA LEU A 83 -8.49 5.76 12.64
C LEU A 83 -7.99 6.52 13.88
N TYR A 84 -6.73 6.96 13.91
CA TYR A 84 -6.23 7.82 14.98
C TYR A 84 -6.90 9.20 14.98
N ASP A 85 -7.08 9.80 13.81
CA ASP A 85 -7.78 11.08 13.70
C ASP A 85 -9.24 10.96 14.17
N GLU A 86 -9.93 9.88 13.78
CA GLU A 86 -11.27 9.58 14.28
C GLU A 86 -11.30 9.41 15.80
N GLN A 87 -10.34 8.66 16.37
CA GLN A 87 -10.21 8.49 17.82
C GLN A 87 -9.99 9.83 18.55
N ASN A 88 -9.15 10.70 17.99
CA ASN A 88 -8.89 12.03 18.54
C ASN A 88 -10.15 12.90 18.55
N VAL A 89 -10.97 12.84 17.49
CA VAL A 89 -12.25 13.53 17.42
C VAL A 89 -13.21 12.98 18.47
N LEU A 90 -13.34 11.66 18.57
CA LEU A 90 -14.22 11.02 19.56
C LEU A 90 -13.83 11.37 21.00
N HIS A 91 -12.53 11.46 21.32
CA HIS A 91 -12.07 11.89 22.64
C HIS A 91 -12.38 13.37 22.93
N LYS A 92 -12.29 14.25 21.93
CA LYS A 92 -12.74 15.65 22.06
C LYS A 92 -14.25 15.73 22.31
N ASP A 93 -15.01 14.87 21.63
CA ASP A 93 -16.46 14.77 21.82
C ASP A 93 -16.82 14.30 23.23
N LEU A 94 -16.07 13.38 23.84
CA LEU A 94 -16.27 12.99 25.24
C LEU A 94 -16.15 14.18 26.20
N ALA A 95 -15.16 15.05 26.01
CA ALA A 95 -15.00 16.24 26.84
C ALA A 95 -16.16 17.23 26.66
N SER A 96 -16.71 17.34 25.45
CA SER A 96 -17.89 18.16 25.16
C SER A 96 -19.16 17.58 25.80
N ILE A 97 -19.35 16.26 25.69
CA ILE A 97 -20.47 15.53 26.30
C ILE A 97 -20.44 15.67 27.82
N GLN A 98 -19.27 15.58 28.44
CA GLN A 98 -19.12 15.78 29.88
C GLN A 98 -19.62 17.16 30.31
N LYS A 99 -19.24 18.22 29.57
CA LYS A 99 -19.74 19.58 29.85
C LYS A 99 -21.26 19.70 29.77
N ILE A 100 -21.88 19.03 28.79
CA ILE A 100 -23.35 19.02 28.64
C ILE A 100 -24.02 18.33 29.84
N ILE A 101 -23.45 17.20 30.28
CA ILE A 101 -23.95 16.49 31.45
C ILE A 101 -23.77 17.35 32.70
N ASP A 102 -22.57 17.90 32.93
CA ASP A 102 -22.26 18.76 34.07
C ASP A 102 -23.23 19.94 34.16
N GLU A 103 -23.44 20.65 33.04
CA GLU A 103 -24.38 21.76 32.91
C GLU A 103 -25.83 21.32 33.21
N GLY A 104 -26.24 20.15 32.70
CA GLY A 104 -27.55 19.56 33.00
C GLY A 104 -27.72 19.29 34.49
N THR A 105 -26.71 18.71 35.15
CA THR A 105 -26.72 18.46 36.60
C THR A 105 -26.78 19.75 37.41
N GLU A 106 -26.01 20.78 37.02
CA GLU A 106 -26.03 22.06 37.73
C GLU A 106 -27.40 22.74 37.63
N ARG A 107 -27.98 22.77 36.41
CA ARG A 107 -29.32 23.31 36.17
C ARG A 107 -30.39 22.54 36.94
N LEU A 108 -30.29 21.21 36.99
CA LEU A 108 -31.19 20.36 37.75
C LEU A 108 -31.12 20.69 39.25
N GLY A 109 -29.91 20.81 39.81
CA GLY A 109 -29.71 21.18 41.20
C GLY A 109 -30.33 22.52 41.56
N LYS A 110 -30.13 23.55 40.71
CA LYS A 110 -30.76 24.87 40.89
C LYS A 110 -32.29 24.80 40.79
N ALA A 111 -32.82 24.09 39.80
CA ALA A 111 -34.26 23.96 39.56
C ALA A 111 -34.99 23.23 40.70
N ILE A 112 -34.34 22.23 41.31
CA ILE A 112 -34.85 21.55 42.51
C ILE A 112 -34.97 22.52 43.68
N LEU A 113 -33.95 23.36 43.91
CA LEU A 113 -33.96 24.35 44.99
C LEU A 113 -35.06 25.40 44.81
N THR A 114 -35.29 25.85 43.57
CA THR A 114 -36.31 26.85 43.23
C THR A 114 -37.70 26.26 43.01
N ARG A 115 -37.85 24.93 43.04
CA ARG A 115 -39.08 24.18 42.72
C ARG A 115 -39.65 24.49 41.34
N ASP A 116 -38.80 24.82 40.38
CA ASP A 116 -39.19 25.06 39.00
C ASP A 116 -39.26 23.74 38.22
N PHE A 117 -40.45 23.16 38.14
CA PHE A 117 -40.69 21.90 37.45
C PHE A 117 -40.45 21.97 35.93
N GLY A 118 -40.58 23.16 35.32
CA GLY A 118 -40.24 23.35 33.90
C GLY A 118 -38.74 23.26 33.68
N ALA A 119 -37.96 23.93 34.53
CA ALA A 119 -36.51 23.85 34.51
C ALA A 119 -35.99 22.44 34.85
N ILE A 120 -36.66 21.69 35.74
CA ILE A 120 -36.35 20.28 36.02
C ILE A 120 -36.47 19.43 34.75
N GLY A 121 -37.59 19.53 34.02
CA GLY A 121 -37.81 18.75 32.80
C GLY A 121 -36.78 19.04 31.71
N THR A 122 -36.43 20.32 31.51
CA THR A 122 -35.41 20.71 30.53
C THR A 122 -34.00 20.25 30.92
N ALA A 123 -33.63 20.34 32.20
CA ALA A 123 -32.35 19.86 32.69
C ALA A 123 -32.23 18.32 32.56
N GLN A 124 -33.30 17.59 32.86
CA GLN A 124 -33.34 16.14 32.71
C GLN A 124 -33.18 15.71 31.24
N LEU A 125 -33.83 16.41 30.31
CA LEU A 125 -33.69 16.15 28.87
C LEU A 125 -32.25 16.38 28.39
N LEU A 126 -31.55 17.38 28.94
CA LEU A 126 -30.14 17.65 28.64
C LEU A 126 -29.23 16.50 29.13
N ILE A 127 -29.47 16.00 30.34
CA ILE A 127 -28.73 14.86 30.92
C ILE A 127 -28.99 13.58 30.11
N GLU A 128 -30.24 13.29 29.76
CA GLU A 128 -30.61 12.11 28.96
C GLU A 128 -29.98 12.17 27.57
N GLY A 129 -30.03 13.34 26.91
CA GLY A 129 -29.37 13.56 25.62
C GLY A 129 -27.85 13.39 25.69
N GLY A 130 -27.22 13.94 26.73
CA GLY A 130 -25.79 13.77 27.01
C GLY A 130 -25.41 12.30 27.22
N ASN A 131 -26.14 11.58 28.07
CA ASN A 131 -25.91 10.16 28.34
C ASN A 131 -26.09 9.28 27.09
N LYS A 132 -27.11 9.56 26.27
CA LYS A 132 -27.30 8.84 25.00
C LYS A 132 -26.12 9.07 24.06
N LYS A 133 -25.65 10.31 23.93
CA LYS A 133 -24.48 10.63 23.11
C LYS A 133 -23.21 9.99 23.66
N LEU A 134 -23.03 9.98 24.99
CA LEU A 134 -21.91 9.30 25.67
C LEU A 134 -21.84 7.81 25.32
N ALA A 135 -22.98 7.12 25.38
CA ALA A 135 -23.06 5.70 25.04
C ALA A 135 -22.67 5.45 23.57
N MET A 136 -23.19 6.27 22.64
CA MET A 136 -22.85 6.17 21.22
C MET A 136 -21.35 6.41 20.97
N THR A 137 -20.79 7.48 21.53
CA THR A 137 -19.36 7.80 21.37
C THR A 137 -18.47 6.71 21.96
N ASN A 138 -18.82 6.14 23.12
CA ASN A 138 -18.07 5.01 23.70
C ASN A 138 -18.13 3.74 22.83
N THR A 139 -19.27 3.44 22.22
CA THR A 139 -19.36 2.31 21.27
C THR A 139 -18.49 2.52 20.04
N GLN A 140 -18.44 3.76 19.52
CA GLN A 140 -17.57 4.12 18.40
C GLN A 140 -16.10 3.97 18.78
N ILE A 141 -15.65 4.55 19.91
CA ILE A 141 -14.26 4.41 20.40
C ILE A 141 -13.85 2.94 20.49
N THR A 142 -14.72 2.10 21.06
CA THR A 142 -14.45 0.66 21.20
C THR A 142 -14.32 -0.02 19.82
N ALA A 143 -15.14 0.37 18.85
CA ALA A 143 -15.07 -0.15 17.49
C ALA A 143 -13.76 0.29 16.79
N THR A 144 -13.40 1.56 16.89
CA THR A 144 -12.15 2.13 16.33
C THR A 144 -10.92 1.44 16.94
N ASP A 145 -10.91 1.22 18.26
CA ASP A 145 -9.85 0.48 18.96
C ASP A 145 -9.72 -0.96 18.48
N ASN A 146 -10.85 -1.63 18.23
CA ASN A 146 -10.84 -2.98 17.69
C ASN A 146 -10.30 -3.02 16.26
N HIS A 147 -10.63 -2.03 15.43
CA HIS A 147 -10.09 -1.90 14.07
C HIS A 147 -8.57 -1.68 14.10
N LEU A 148 -8.08 -0.79 14.96
CA LEU A 148 -6.64 -0.57 15.17
C LEU A 148 -5.92 -1.83 15.63
N LYS A 149 -6.49 -2.58 16.59
CA LYS A 149 -5.94 -3.86 17.05
C LYS A 149 -5.87 -4.90 15.93
N GLN A 150 -6.88 -4.95 15.06
CA GLN A 150 -6.89 -5.88 13.91
C GLN A 150 -5.82 -5.51 12.87
N LEU A 151 -5.70 -4.23 12.52
CA LEU A 151 -4.65 -3.72 11.62
C LEU A 151 -3.24 -4.06 12.14
N ARG A 152 -2.96 -3.77 13.41
CA ARG A 152 -1.66 -4.10 14.03
C ARG A 152 -1.37 -5.60 14.08
N LYS A 153 -2.39 -6.45 14.29
CA LYS A 153 -2.24 -7.91 14.23
C LYS A 153 -1.90 -8.39 12.82
N LYS A 154 -2.47 -7.74 11.80
CA LYS A 154 -2.19 -8.04 10.39
C LYS A 154 -0.76 -7.67 9.99
N HIS A 155 -0.17 -6.64 10.59
CA HIS A 155 1.23 -6.26 10.36
C HIS A 155 2.26 -7.13 11.11
N ARG A 156 1.83 -7.86 12.15
CA ARG A 156 2.71 -8.77 12.92
C ARG A 156 2.82 -10.19 12.34
N LYS A 157 2.02 -10.54 11.34
CA LYS A 157 2.03 -11.83 10.65
C LYS A 157 2.73 -11.69 9.30
#